data_AF-A0A6J5DLV0-F1
#
_entry.id   AF-A0A6J5DLV0-F1
#
_cell.length_a   1.000
_cell.length_b   1.000
_cell.length_c   1.000
_cell.angle_alpha   90.00
_cell.angle_beta   90.00
_cell.angle_gamma   90.00
#
_symmetry.space_group_name_H-M   'P 1'
#
loop_
_entity.id
_entity.type
_entity.pdbx_description
1 polymer ?
#
loop_
_entity_poly.entity_id
_entity_poly.type
_entity_poly.pdbx_seq_one_letter_code
_entity_poly.pdbx_strand_id
1 'polypeptide(L)'
;MPHPEDDYVLVHDTAMTNTRPGSKVYVDINTKPICPNMSNEAFRKIVIRARDEAVHLINARIAALARWDAGEQARVTTYFGRANAQVRTTLSAGLPRLRSAMQELVPEKIVRWDSETSRNLSCAVVPDSNQNRAAVCKPDSDKRIIAIYSSFCSNSFGELYHEAQIKILIHECTHFIDTFDSDDIMYGNSESGMKIFAMKNPDLAMSNADSITGYIATFDKTIE
;
A
#
# COMPACT_ATOMS: atom_id res chain seq x y z
N MET A 1 -35.77 1.72 -17.40
CA MET A 1 -34.65 2.56 -16.95
C MET A 1 -34.18 1.97 -15.63
N PRO A 2 -32.89 1.65 -15.45
CA PRO A 2 -32.41 1.13 -14.18
C PRO A 2 -32.45 2.26 -13.14
N HIS A 3 -32.94 1.94 -11.93
CA HIS A 3 -32.93 2.86 -10.80
C HIS A 3 -31.48 3.03 -10.28
N PRO A 4 -31.07 4.23 -9.85
CA PRO A 4 -29.67 4.51 -9.48
C PRO A 4 -29.22 3.93 -8.12
N GLU A 5 -30.07 3.19 -7.40
CA GLU A 5 -29.82 2.80 -5.99
C GLU A 5 -29.74 1.30 -5.74
N ASP A 6 -29.75 0.48 -6.78
CA ASP A 6 -29.60 -0.94 -6.57
C ASP A 6 -28.11 -1.34 -6.60
N ASP A 7 -27.55 -1.68 -5.43
CA ASP A 7 -26.17 -2.16 -5.18
C ASP A 7 -25.81 -3.50 -5.90
N TYR A 8 -26.34 -3.76 -7.09
CA TYR A 8 -26.03 -4.96 -7.85
C TYR A 8 -24.65 -4.84 -8.52
N VAL A 9 -23.76 -5.75 -8.16
CA VAL A 9 -22.50 -5.98 -8.88
C VAL A 9 -22.73 -7.08 -9.91
N LEU A 10 -22.43 -6.81 -11.17
CA LEU A 10 -22.49 -7.80 -12.24
C LEU A 10 -21.34 -8.80 -12.08
N VAL A 11 -21.65 -10.00 -11.59
CA VAL A 11 -20.65 -11.03 -11.28
C VAL A 11 -20.32 -11.91 -12.51
N HIS A 12 -21.23 -11.99 -13.47
CA HIS A 12 -21.04 -12.72 -14.73
C HIS A 12 -22.13 -12.30 -15.74
N ASP A 13 -21.76 -11.89 -16.95
CA ASP A 13 -22.67 -11.41 -17.99
C ASP A 13 -22.88 -12.40 -19.15
N THR A 14 -22.09 -13.48 -19.18
CA THR A 14 -22.19 -14.54 -20.20
C THR A 14 -23.06 -15.73 -19.77
N ALA A 15 -23.70 -15.67 -18.60
CA ALA A 15 -24.61 -16.74 -18.16
C ALA A 15 -25.98 -16.58 -18.82
N MET A 16 -26.33 -17.44 -19.78
CA MET A 16 -27.67 -17.50 -20.37
C MET A 16 -28.43 -18.81 -20.08
N THR A 17 -29.64 -18.58 -19.56
CA THR A 17 -30.90 -19.34 -19.38
C THR A 17 -30.92 -20.89 -19.28
N ASN A 18 -31.91 -21.31 -18.48
CA ASN A 18 -32.38 -22.68 -18.17
C ASN A 18 -32.85 -23.54 -19.36
N THR A 19 -32.50 -23.18 -20.61
CA THR A 19 -33.00 -23.82 -21.83
C THR A 19 -32.10 -24.93 -22.36
N ARG A 20 -30.89 -25.11 -21.79
CA ARG A 20 -29.97 -26.20 -22.11
C ARG A 20 -29.63 -27.02 -20.85
N PRO A 21 -29.92 -28.33 -20.81
CA PRO A 21 -29.45 -29.18 -19.72
C PRO A 21 -27.92 -29.05 -19.56
N GLY A 22 -27.46 -28.73 -18.35
CA GLY A 22 -26.04 -28.54 -18.04
C GLY A 22 -25.47 -27.12 -18.24
N SER A 23 -26.27 -26.12 -18.63
CA SER A 23 -25.78 -24.72 -18.82
C SER A 23 -25.65 -23.90 -17.54
N LYS A 24 -25.78 -24.51 -16.36
CA LYS A 24 -25.63 -23.80 -15.08
C LYS A 24 -24.15 -23.54 -14.81
N VAL A 25 -23.77 -22.27 -14.77
CA VAL A 25 -22.50 -21.83 -14.19
C VAL A 25 -22.75 -21.49 -12.73
N TYR A 26 -22.11 -22.22 -11.83
CA TYR A 26 -22.12 -21.90 -10.41
C TYR A 26 -21.01 -20.89 -10.15
N VAL A 27 -21.39 -19.76 -9.56
CA VAL A 27 -20.45 -18.71 -9.17
C VAL A 27 -20.49 -18.60 -7.65
N ASP A 28 -19.38 -18.94 -7.01
CA ASP A 28 -19.21 -18.76 -5.58
C ASP A 28 -18.76 -17.33 -5.30
N ILE A 29 -19.59 -16.56 -4.60
CA ILE A 29 -19.29 -15.18 -4.23
C ILE A 29 -18.90 -15.18 -2.76
N ASN A 30 -17.63 -14.89 -2.47
CA ASN A 30 -17.19 -14.65 -1.11
C ASN A 30 -17.65 -13.26 -0.65
N THR A 31 -18.78 -13.23 0.07
CA THR A 31 -19.33 -12.00 0.63
C THR A 31 -18.77 -11.67 2.02
N LYS A 32 -17.85 -12.47 2.55
CA LYS A 32 -17.27 -12.25 3.88
C LYS A 32 -16.52 -10.92 3.87
N PRO A 33 -16.78 -10.01 4.84
CA PRO A 33 -16.12 -8.72 4.90
C PRO A 33 -14.60 -8.81 4.86
N ILE A 34 -13.96 -7.91 4.12
CA ILE A 34 -12.51 -7.78 4.11
C ILE A 34 -12.04 -7.31 5.49
N CYS A 35 -12.66 -6.25 5.99
CA CYS A 35 -12.50 -5.77 7.35
C CYS A 35 -13.71 -6.16 8.21
N PRO A 36 -13.53 -6.77 9.39
CA PRO A 36 -14.64 -7.29 10.19
C PRO A 36 -15.55 -6.18 10.76
N ASN A 37 -15.08 -4.94 10.80
CA ASN A 37 -15.78 -3.78 11.36
C ASN A 37 -16.49 -2.91 10.32
N MET A 38 -16.48 -3.26 9.02
CA MET A 38 -17.12 -2.47 7.96
C MET A 38 -17.59 -3.32 6.78
N SER A 39 -18.46 -2.77 5.93
CA SER A 39 -18.85 -3.43 4.68
C SER A 39 -17.72 -3.42 3.65
N ASN A 40 -17.75 -4.33 2.67
CA ASN A 40 -16.80 -4.32 1.56
C ASN A 40 -16.89 -3.01 0.76
N GLU A 41 -18.08 -2.44 0.58
CA GLU A 41 -18.24 -1.17 -0.10
C GLU A 41 -17.53 -0.01 0.65
N ALA A 42 -17.72 0.08 1.97
CA ALA A 42 -17.04 1.07 2.80
C ALA A 42 -15.52 0.88 2.76
N PHE A 43 -15.06 -0.36 2.81
CA PHE A 43 -13.64 -0.69 2.66
C PHE A 43 -13.07 -0.21 1.33
N ARG A 44 -13.77 -0.46 0.20
CA ARG A 44 -13.33 -0.01 -1.12
C ARG A 44 -13.21 1.51 -1.19
N LYS A 45 -14.15 2.25 -0.60
CA LYS A 45 -14.09 3.73 -0.52
C LYS A 45 -12.85 4.20 0.27
N ILE A 46 -12.58 3.58 1.42
CA ILE A 46 -11.41 3.89 2.25
C ILE A 46 -10.10 3.64 1.50
N VAL A 47 -9.98 2.49 0.83
CA VAL A 47 -8.78 2.12 0.07
C VAL A 47 -8.51 3.10 -1.07
N ILE A 48 -9.53 3.43 -1.87
CA ILE A 48 -9.39 4.40 -2.97
C ILE A 48 -8.92 5.75 -2.45
N ARG A 49 -9.53 6.20 -1.35
CA ARG A 49 -9.16 7.46 -0.72
C ARG A 49 -7.72 7.42 -0.19
N ALA A 50 -7.33 6.35 0.50
CA ALA A 50 -5.97 6.19 1.02
C ALA A 50 -4.93 6.17 -0.11
N ARG A 51 -5.25 5.51 -1.23
CA ARG A 51 -4.44 5.52 -2.45
C ARG A 51 -4.27 6.94 -3.01
N ASP A 52 -5.35 7.69 -3.15
CA ASP A 52 -5.31 9.03 -3.73
C ASP A 52 -4.49 10.00 -2.87
N GLU A 53 -4.62 9.91 -1.55
CA GLU A 53 -3.81 10.67 -0.60
C GLU A 53 -2.33 10.24 -0.64
N ALA A 54 -2.05 8.94 -0.75
CA ALA A 54 -0.69 8.44 -0.94
C ALA A 54 -0.06 9.00 -2.23
N VAL A 55 -0.80 9.01 -3.34
CA VAL A 55 -0.36 9.63 -4.60
C VAL A 55 -0.06 11.12 -4.42
N HIS A 56 -0.89 11.84 -3.67
CA HIS A 56 -0.65 13.25 -3.37
C HIS A 56 0.66 13.46 -2.60
N LEU A 57 0.90 12.67 -1.55
CA LEU A 57 2.14 12.71 -0.76
C LEU A 57 3.38 12.39 -1.61
N ILE A 58 3.31 11.36 -2.45
CA ILE A 58 4.41 10.98 -3.36
C ILE A 58 4.70 12.12 -4.34
N ASN A 59 3.68 12.72 -4.95
CA ASN A 59 3.85 13.86 -5.86
C ASN A 59 4.49 15.06 -5.16
N ALA A 60 4.10 15.35 -3.92
CA ALA A 60 4.71 16.40 -3.12
C ALA A 60 6.21 16.15 -2.89
N ARG A 61 6.63 14.90 -2.68
CA ARG A 61 8.05 14.54 -2.55
C ARG A 61 8.80 14.64 -3.86
N ILE A 62 8.22 14.18 -4.98
CA ILE A 62 8.82 14.34 -6.32
C ILE A 62 9.11 15.83 -6.59
N ALA A 63 8.13 16.71 -6.34
CA ALA A 63 8.30 18.14 -6.52
C ALA A 63 9.35 18.74 -5.57
N ALA A 64 9.42 18.26 -4.32
CA ALA A 64 10.40 18.73 -3.36
C ALA A 64 11.84 18.28 -3.70
N LEU A 65 12.03 17.04 -4.16
CA LEU A 65 13.32 16.54 -4.67
C LEU A 65 13.82 17.27 -5.91
N ALA A 66 12.91 17.75 -6.76
CA ALA A 66 13.27 18.57 -7.91
C ALA A 66 13.91 19.89 -7.45
N ARG A 67 13.36 20.52 -6.41
CA ARG A 67 13.93 21.74 -5.79
C ARG A 67 15.22 21.46 -5.03
N TRP A 68 15.25 20.37 -4.25
CA TRP A 68 16.39 19.94 -3.43
C TRP A 68 16.93 21.04 -2.51
N ASP A 69 16.02 21.80 -1.91
CA ASP A 69 16.34 22.84 -0.95
C ASP A 69 16.89 22.25 0.38
N ALA A 70 17.34 23.13 1.28
CA ALA A 70 17.91 22.70 2.56
C ALA A 70 16.91 21.93 3.44
N GLY A 71 15.62 22.25 3.34
CA GLY A 71 14.56 21.54 4.07
C GLY A 71 14.40 20.11 3.57
N GLU A 72 14.41 19.93 2.25
CA GLU A 72 14.35 18.61 1.64
C GLU A 72 15.60 17.77 1.97
N GLN A 73 16.79 18.36 1.90
CA GLN A 73 18.03 17.69 2.29
C GLN A 73 18.03 17.29 3.78
N ALA A 74 17.48 18.12 4.65
CA ALA A 74 17.31 17.78 6.07
C ALA A 74 16.36 16.58 6.25
N ARG A 75 15.22 16.57 5.55
CA ARG A 75 14.27 15.45 5.58
C ARG A 75 14.90 14.16 5.04
N VAL A 76 15.59 14.23 3.91
CA VAL A 76 16.35 13.08 3.36
C VAL A 76 17.37 12.58 4.39
N THR A 77 18.09 13.47 5.05
CA THR A 77 19.04 13.10 6.12
C THR A 77 18.33 12.43 7.31
N THR A 78 17.13 12.87 7.68
CA THR A 78 16.33 12.23 8.74
C THR A 78 16.05 10.77 8.43
N TYR A 79 15.63 10.42 7.21
CA TYR A 79 15.20 9.04 6.90
C TYR A 79 16.28 8.15 6.29
N PHE A 80 17.36 8.74 5.78
CA PHE A 80 18.42 8.01 5.06
C PHE A 80 19.84 8.28 5.60
N GLY A 81 19.98 9.12 6.63
CA GLY A 81 21.25 9.42 7.31
C GLY A 81 22.22 10.30 6.51
N ARG A 82 21.94 10.55 5.22
CA ARG A 82 22.74 11.38 4.32
C ARG A 82 21.90 11.94 3.18
N ALA A 83 22.16 13.18 2.79
CA ALA A 83 21.58 13.80 1.60
C ALA A 83 22.65 14.05 0.54
N ASN A 84 22.97 13.01 -0.24
CA ASN A 84 23.97 13.07 -1.31
C ASN A 84 23.34 12.79 -2.69
N ALA A 85 24.14 12.93 -3.75
CA ALA A 85 23.69 12.71 -5.12
C ALA A 85 23.12 11.30 -5.36
N GLN A 86 23.71 10.27 -4.74
CA GLN A 86 23.25 8.90 -4.87
C GLN A 86 21.84 8.74 -4.30
N VAL A 87 21.59 9.21 -3.08
CA VAL A 87 20.27 9.18 -2.45
C VAL A 87 19.25 9.95 -3.29
N ARG A 88 19.62 11.14 -3.78
CA ARG A 88 18.75 11.94 -4.65
C ARG A 88 18.38 11.19 -5.93
N THR A 89 19.34 10.55 -6.59
CA THR A 89 19.12 9.76 -7.81
C THR A 89 18.22 8.57 -7.54
N THR A 90 18.45 7.81 -6.46
CA THR A 90 17.60 6.68 -6.07
C THR A 90 16.15 7.12 -5.85
N LEU A 91 15.94 8.19 -5.09
CA LEU A 91 14.59 8.71 -4.82
C LEU A 91 13.93 9.27 -6.10
N SER A 92 14.69 9.98 -6.93
CA SER A 92 14.20 10.56 -8.18
C SER A 92 13.80 9.50 -9.21
N ALA A 93 14.44 8.33 -9.18
CA ALA A 93 14.06 7.18 -10.01
C ALA A 93 12.93 6.34 -9.39
N GLY A 94 12.93 6.14 -8.07
CA GLY A 94 11.98 5.28 -7.37
C GLY A 94 10.60 5.91 -7.16
N LEU A 95 10.53 7.19 -6.79
CA LEU A 95 9.25 7.84 -6.48
C LEU A 95 8.27 7.88 -7.68
N PRO A 96 8.69 8.17 -8.92
CA PRO A 96 7.77 8.09 -10.06
C PRO A 96 7.22 6.69 -10.30
N ARG A 97 8.05 5.65 -10.09
CA ARG A 97 7.64 4.24 -10.23
C ARG A 97 6.67 3.83 -9.12
N LEU A 98 6.96 4.23 -7.88
CA LEU A 98 6.06 4.06 -6.74
C LEU A 98 4.72 4.77 -6.97
N ARG A 99 4.73 6.00 -7.51
CA ARG A 99 3.50 6.73 -7.86
C ARG A 99 2.66 5.94 -8.86
N SER A 100 3.26 5.44 -9.94
CA SER A 100 2.56 4.64 -10.95
C SER A 100 1.97 3.37 -10.34
N ALA A 101 2.74 2.62 -9.55
CA ALA A 101 2.26 1.44 -8.84
C ALA A 101 1.07 1.77 -7.90
N MET A 102 1.15 2.89 -7.17
CA MET A 102 0.05 3.35 -6.31
C MET A 102 -1.21 3.70 -7.13
N GLN A 103 -1.06 4.36 -8.29
CA GLN A 103 -2.19 4.70 -9.17
C GLN A 103 -2.88 3.48 -9.78
N GLU A 104 -2.15 2.38 -9.95
CA GLU A 104 -2.67 1.10 -10.46
C GLU A 104 -3.43 0.30 -9.40
N LEU A 105 -3.40 0.71 -8.13
CA LEU A 105 -4.20 0.08 -7.10
C LEU A 105 -5.68 0.38 -7.33
N VAL A 106 -6.44 -0.70 -7.43
CA VAL A 106 -7.90 -0.71 -7.46
C VAL A 106 -8.37 -1.61 -6.31
N PRO A 107 -9.62 -1.48 -5.85
CA PRO A 107 -10.03 -2.17 -4.64
C PRO A 107 -9.98 -3.69 -4.76
N GLU A 108 -10.11 -4.24 -5.98
CA GLU A 108 -10.00 -5.66 -6.28
C GLU A 108 -8.59 -6.23 -6.04
N LYS A 109 -7.57 -5.36 -6.04
CA LYS A 109 -6.18 -5.72 -5.75
C LYS A 109 -5.87 -5.71 -4.26
N ILE A 110 -6.77 -5.19 -3.43
CA ILE A 110 -6.61 -5.17 -1.97
C ILE A 110 -7.53 -6.23 -1.37
N VAL A 111 -6.92 -7.33 -0.95
CA VAL A 111 -7.62 -8.57 -0.59
C VAL A 111 -7.44 -8.86 0.88
N ARG A 112 -8.42 -9.50 1.50
CA ARG A 112 -8.27 -9.98 2.88
C ARG A 112 -7.24 -11.11 2.89
N TRP A 113 -6.30 -11.08 3.82
CA TRP A 113 -5.48 -12.24 4.09
C TRP A 113 -6.35 -13.40 4.59
N ASP A 114 -6.35 -14.50 3.84
CA ASP A 114 -6.89 -15.79 4.24
C ASP A 114 -6.21 -16.93 3.46
N SER A 115 -6.58 -18.18 3.79
CA SER A 115 -6.00 -19.38 3.18
C SER A 115 -6.27 -19.53 1.67
N GLU A 116 -7.25 -18.81 1.11
CA GLU A 116 -7.51 -18.78 -0.33
C GLU A 116 -6.65 -17.71 -1.00
N THR A 117 -6.53 -16.54 -0.37
CA THR A 117 -5.72 -15.43 -0.84
C THR A 117 -4.23 -15.76 -0.90
N SER A 118 -3.72 -16.56 0.05
CA SER A 118 -2.36 -17.09 -0.03
C SER A 118 -2.09 -17.95 -1.27
N ARG A 119 -3.13 -18.49 -1.93
CA ARG A 119 -2.98 -19.24 -3.20
C ARG A 119 -2.89 -18.32 -4.42
N ASN A 120 -3.32 -17.07 -4.30
CA ASN A 120 -3.29 -16.09 -5.40
C ASN A 120 -1.99 -15.27 -5.44
N LEU A 121 -1.24 -15.27 -4.34
CA LEU A 121 0.10 -14.69 -4.25
C LEU A 121 1.14 -15.70 -4.72
N SER A 122 2.18 -15.22 -5.41
CA SER A 122 3.27 -16.06 -5.92
C SER A 122 4.28 -16.48 -4.85
N CYS A 123 4.10 -16.06 -3.59
CA CYS A 123 4.95 -16.43 -2.46
C CYS A 123 4.15 -16.61 -1.17
N ALA A 124 4.76 -17.33 -0.22
CA ALA A 124 4.17 -17.58 1.08
C ALA A 124 4.20 -16.31 1.94
N VAL A 125 3.01 -15.83 2.31
CA VAL A 125 2.82 -14.78 3.31
C VAL A 125 2.56 -15.40 4.68
N VAL A 126 3.10 -14.78 5.74
CA VAL A 126 2.99 -15.28 7.11
C VAL A 126 1.52 -15.25 7.59
N PRO A 127 1.06 -16.23 8.39
CA PRO A 127 -0.27 -16.17 8.97
C PRO A 127 -0.58 -14.90 9.77
N ASP A 128 -1.85 -14.49 9.82
CA ASP A 128 -2.28 -13.38 10.66
C ASP A 128 -1.91 -13.66 12.13
N SER A 129 -1.03 -12.83 12.68
CA SER A 129 -0.56 -12.87 14.06
C SER A 129 -1.11 -11.70 14.89
N ASN A 130 -2.04 -10.91 14.32
CA ASN A 130 -2.47 -9.58 14.79
C ASN A 130 -1.35 -8.52 14.84
N GLN A 131 -0.12 -8.84 14.42
CA GLN A 131 0.97 -7.88 14.31
C GLN A 131 1.15 -7.38 12.87
N ASN A 132 0.91 -8.26 11.90
CA ASN A 132 0.97 -7.92 10.48
C ASN A 132 -0.22 -7.04 10.11
N ARG A 133 -0.01 -6.12 9.17
CA ARG A 133 -1.06 -5.18 8.71
C ARG A 133 -1.36 -5.37 7.25
N ALA A 134 -0.32 -5.51 6.45
CA ALA A 134 -0.42 -5.98 5.11
C ALA A 134 0.81 -6.83 4.76
N ALA A 135 0.74 -7.46 3.60
CA ALA A 135 1.87 -8.13 2.97
C ALA A 135 1.65 -8.14 1.47
N VAL A 136 2.75 -8.02 0.74
CA VAL A 136 2.81 -8.25 -0.70
C VAL A 136 3.80 -9.35 -1.04
N CYS A 137 3.68 -9.85 -2.26
CA CYS A 137 4.73 -10.63 -2.87
C CYS A 137 5.54 -9.74 -3.81
N LYS A 138 6.82 -9.46 -3.51
CA LYS A 138 7.64 -8.54 -4.34
C LYS A 138 7.59 -8.85 -5.85
N PRO A 139 7.70 -10.13 -6.29
CA PRO A 139 7.64 -10.49 -7.71
C PRO A 139 6.28 -10.24 -8.37
N ASP A 140 5.19 -10.13 -7.61
CA ASP A 140 3.84 -9.86 -8.13
C ASP A 140 3.63 -8.38 -8.50
N SER A 141 4.66 -7.75 -9.07
CA SER A 141 4.62 -6.35 -9.48
C SER A 141 3.53 -6.08 -10.52
N ASP A 142 3.30 -7.01 -11.46
CA ASP A 142 2.24 -6.86 -12.47
C ASP A 142 0.83 -7.01 -11.90
N LYS A 143 0.66 -7.88 -10.90
CA LYS A 143 -0.65 -8.13 -10.27
C LYS A 143 -1.02 -7.04 -9.27
N ARG A 144 -0.01 -6.48 -8.58
CA ARG A 144 -0.17 -5.46 -7.51
C ARG A 144 -1.11 -5.88 -6.39
N ILE A 145 -1.14 -7.15 -6.04
CA ILE A 145 -2.02 -7.65 -4.99
C ILE A 145 -1.40 -7.34 -3.63
N ILE A 146 -2.18 -6.68 -2.76
CA ILE A 146 -1.85 -6.42 -1.36
C ILE A 146 -2.81 -7.22 -0.50
N ALA A 147 -2.29 -8.15 0.29
CA ALA A 147 -3.07 -8.86 1.28
C ALA A 147 -3.07 -8.06 2.58
N ILE A 148 -4.25 -7.67 3.06
CA ILE A 148 -4.39 -6.96 4.33
C ILE A 148 -4.86 -7.88 5.46
N TYR A 149 -4.33 -7.65 6.64
CA TYR A 149 -4.65 -8.40 7.86
C TYR A 149 -5.65 -7.63 8.72
N SER A 150 -6.15 -8.27 9.77
CA SER A 150 -7.14 -7.69 10.68
C SER A 150 -6.68 -6.34 11.29
N SER A 151 -5.41 -6.18 11.59
CA SER A 151 -4.87 -4.96 12.21
C SER A 151 -5.00 -3.72 11.32
N PHE A 152 -4.90 -3.85 9.99
CA PHE A 152 -5.12 -2.74 9.04
C PHE A 152 -6.48 -2.06 9.24
N CYS A 153 -7.50 -2.86 9.55
CA CYS A 153 -8.88 -2.41 9.72
C CYS A 153 -9.10 -1.55 10.98
N SER A 154 -8.14 -1.61 11.92
CA SER A 154 -8.15 -0.85 13.18
C SER A 154 -7.16 0.32 13.19
N ASN A 155 -6.27 0.40 12.20
CA ASN A 155 -5.36 1.53 12.05
C ASN A 155 -6.12 2.81 11.68
N SER A 156 -5.57 3.96 12.09
CA SER A 156 -6.09 5.26 11.68
C SER A 156 -6.01 5.41 10.16
N PHE A 157 -6.91 6.21 9.59
CA PHE A 157 -6.90 6.47 8.15
C PHE A 157 -5.61 7.21 7.74
N GLY A 158 -5.32 8.34 8.40
CA GLY A 158 -4.24 9.25 7.99
C GLY A 158 -3.54 9.98 9.13
N GLU A 159 -3.53 9.46 10.37
CA GLU A 159 -2.67 10.00 11.42
C GLU A 159 -1.21 9.63 11.13
N LEU A 160 -0.54 10.42 10.28
CA LEU A 160 0.78 10.08 9.77
C LEU A 160 1.87 10.17 10.84
N TYR A 161 1.57 10.57 12.07
CA TYR A 161 2.50 10.45 13.19
C TYR A 161 2.52 9.04 13.83
N HIS A 162 1.66 8.13 13.37
CA HIS A 162 1.68 6.70 13.72
C HIS A 162 1.59 5.86 12.45
N GLU A 163 1.36 4.55 12.61
CA GLU A 163 0.97 3.67 11.51
C GLU A 163 -0.46 3.98 11.11
N ALA A 164 -0.64 4.32 9.83
CA ALA A 164 -1.93 4.69 9.25
C ALA A 164 -2.15 3.90 7.95
N GLN A 165 -3.41 3.74 7.54
CA GLN A 165 -3.78 3.01 6.32
C GLN A 165 -3.06 3.57 5.09
N ILE A 166 -2.95 4.90 4.98
CA ILE A 166 -2.16 5.56 3.91
C ILE A 166 -0.70 5.09 3.91
N LYS A 167 -0.06 5.06 5.08
CA LYS A 167 1.34 4.62 5.20
C LYS A 167 1.51 3.16 4.87
N ILE A 168 0.59 2.31 5.31
CA ILE A 168 0.64 0.88 5.04
C ILE A 168 0.61 0.66 3.52
N LEU A 169 -0.29 1.32 2.78
CA LEU A 169 -0.31 1.19 1.32
C LEU A 169 0.99 1.69 0.66
N ILE A 170 1.55 2.82 1.14
CA ILE A 170 2.85 3.31 0.64
C ILE A 170 3.94 2.27 0.88
N HIS A 171 4.05 1.76 2.12
CA HIS A 171 5.01 0.76 2.55
C HIS A 171 4.96 -0.48 1.64
N GLU A 172 3.78 -1.09 1.53
CA GLU A 172 3.60 -2.30 0.70
C GLU A 172 3.96 -2.06 -0.76
N CYS A 173 3.64 -0.88 -1.31
CA CYS A 173 4.00 -0.56 -2.69
C CYS A 173 5.51 -0.34 -2.89
N THR A 174 6.27 -0.02 -1.84
CA THR A 174 7.74 0.10 -1.94
C THR A 174 8.43 -1.24 -2.15
N HIS A 175 7.81 -2.35 -1.74
CA HIS A 175 8.37 -3.69 -1.84
C HIS A 175 8.37 -4.25 -3.26
N PHE A 176 7.50 -3.77 -4.16
CA PHE A 176 7.47 -4.29 -5.52
C PHE A 176 8.81 -4.07 -6.23
N ILE A 177 9.26 -5.08 -6.99
CA ILE A 177 10.59 -5.11 -7.62
C ILE A 177 10.78 -3.93 -8.58
N ASP A 178 9.72 -3.52 -9.27
CA ASP A 178 9.79 -2.41 -10.22
C ASP A 178 9.66 -1.03 -9.57
N THR A 179 9.42 -0.93 -8.26
CA THR A 179 9.41 0.33 -7.51
C THR A 179 10.77 0.60 -6.84
N PHE A 180 10.89 0.35 -5.53
CA PHE A 180 12.12 0.46 -4.75
C PHE A 180 12.74 -0.89 -4.43
N ASP A 181 12.02 -2.01 -4.64
CA ASP A 181 12.44 -3.35 -4.21
C ASP A 181 12.88 -3.36 -2.73
N SER A 182 12.18 -2.60 -1.89
CA SER A 182 12.55 -2.40 -0.49
C SER A 182 12.38 -3.68 0.33
N ASP A 183 13.06 -3.78 1.46
CA ASP A 183 12.98 -4.85 2.45
C ASP A 183 12.47 -4.30 3.79
N ASP A 184 11.96 -5.20 4.63
CA ASP A 184 11.64 -4.94 6.03
C ASP A 184 12.88 -5.12 6.92
N ILE A 185 13.81 -4.17 6.86
CA ILE A 185 15.06 -4.24 7.63
C ILE A 185 14.86 -3.75 9.06
N MET A 186 14.07 -2.69 9.23
CA MET A 186 13.73 -2.10 10.52
C MET A 186 12.30 -1.60 10.49
N TYR A 187 11.50 -2.08 11.45
CA TYR A 187 10.15 -1.59 11.71
C TYR A 187 10.19 -0.36 12.61
N GLY A 188 9.69 0.76 12.12
CA GLY A 188 9.75 2.03 12.83
C GLY A 188 8.46 2.84 12.77
N ASN A 189 7.97 3.16 13.96
CA ASN A 189 6.72 3.88 14.17
C ASN A 189 6.92 5.33 14.67
N SER A 190 8.15 5.85 14.62
CA SER A 190 8.47 7.22 15.03
C SER A 190 9.62 7.80 14.22
N GLU A 191 9.55 9.11 13.94
CA GLU A 191 10.63 9.82 13.23
C GLU A 191 11.97 9.72 13.97
N SER A 192 11.98 9.81 15.31
CA SER A 192 13.20 9.71 16.10
C SER A 192 13.85 8.32 15.98
N GLY A 193 13.06 7.26 16.02
CA GLY A 193 13.51 5.89 15.79
C GLY A 193 14.11 5.71 14.39
N MET A 194 13.39 6.19 13.37
CA MET A 194 13.86 6.15 11.98
C MET A 194 15.15 6.94 11.78
N LYS A 195 15.27 8.11 12.41
CA LYS A 195 16.48 8.93 12.36
C LYS A 195 17.66 8.22 13.00
N ILE A 196 17.49 7.63 14.17
CA ILE A 196 18.56 6.90 14.84
C ILE A 196 19.01 5.71 13.98
N PHE A 197 18.06 4.97 13.40
CA PHE A 197 18.36 3.86 12.50
C PHE A 197 19.14 4.33 11.28
N ALA A 198 18.67 5.37 10.60
CA ALA A 198 19.27 5.89 9.37
C ALA A 198 20.67 6.47 9.58
N MET A 199 20.90 7.18 10.69
CA MET A 199 22.23 7.71 11.02
C MET A 199 23.25 6.61 11.31
N LYS A 200 22.81 5.45 11.83
CA LYS A 200 23.68 4.30 12.09
C LYS A 200 23.85 3.39 10.88
N ASN A 201 22.85 3.32 10.01
CA ASN A 201 22.76 2.37 8.91
C ASN A 201 22.30 3.04 7.60
N PRO A 202 23.01 4.06 7.09
CA PRO A 202 22.53 4.85 5.94
C PRO A 202 22.40 4.03 4.64
N ASP A 203 23.18 2.96 4.49
CA ASP A 203 23.05 2.05 3.35
C ASP A 203 21.78 1.21 3.44
N LEU A 204 21.49 0.65 4.61
CA LEU A 204 20.28 -0.14 4.84
C LEU A 204 19.01 0.71 4.82
N ALA A 205 19.08 1.95 5.28
CA ALA A 205 17.94 2.85 5.29
C ALA A 205 17.41 3.17 3.88
N MET A 206 18.27 3.12 2.85
CA MET A 206 17.84 3.36 1.46
C MET A 206 17.03 2.21 0.86
N SER A 207 17.16 0.99 1.39
CA SER A 207 16.39 -0.18 0.98
C SER A 207 15.32 -0.56 2.01
N ASN A 208 15.14 0.21 3.09
CA ASN A 208 14.14 -0.10 4.11
C ASN A 208 12.77 0.51 3.77
N ALA A 209 11.72 -0.32 3.74
CA ALA A 209 10.36 0.10 3.38
C ALA A 209 9.82 1.22 4.29
N ASP A 210 10.02 1.09 5.60
CA ASP A 210 9.61 2.11 6.58
C ASP A 210 10.38 3.42 6.47
N SER A 211 11.66 3.37 6.07
CA SER A 211 12.45 4.59 5.84
C SER A 211 11.92 5.37 4.65
N ILE A 212 11.63 4.67 3.54
CA ILE A 212 11.06 5.28 2.33
C ILE A 212 9.65 5.82 2.63
N THR A 213 8.84 5.05 3.36
CA THR A 213 7.48 5.45 3.76
C THR A 213 7.50 6.68 4.67
N GLY A 214 8.36 6.70 5.69
CA GLY A 214 8.50 7.83 6.61
C GLY A 214 9.01 9.10 5.91
N TYR A 215 9.89 8.95 4.91
CA TYR A 215 10.32 10.05 4.05
C TYR A 215 9.15 10.67 3.25
N ILE A 216 8.23 9.83 2.76
CA ILE A 216 7.06 10.27 1.97
C ILE A 216 5.96 10.86 2.84
N ALA A 217 5.50 10.08 3.81
CA ALA A 217 4.38 10.37 4.70
C ALA A 217 4.90 10.69 6.09
N THR A 218 5.65 11.79 6.19
CA THR A 218 6.30 12.21 7.44
C THR A 218 5.28 12.57 8.52
N PHE A 219 5.73 12.44 9.76
CA PHE A 219 4.98 12.47 11.01
C PHE A 219 4.47 13.87 11.41
N ASP A 220 4.15 14.73 10.44
CA ASP A 220 3.84 16.15 10.65
C ASP A 220 2.39 16.53 10.31
N LYS A 221 1.55 15.57 9.90
CA LYS A 221 0.17 15.85 9.44
C LYS A 221 -0.82 14.74 9.80
N THR A 222 -2.05 15.15 10.06
CA THR A 222 -3.22 14.27 10.05
C THR A 222 -3.99 14.52 8.77
N ILE A 223 -4.32 13.44 8.07
CA ILE A 223 -5.26 13.45 6.95
C ILE A 223 -6.54 12.80 7.48
N GLU A 224 -7.59 13.60 7.58
CA GLU A 224 -8.94 13.15 7.98
C GLU A 224 -9.68 12.59 6.78
#